data_AF-A0A558RBU2-F1
#
_entry.id   AF-A0A558RBU2-F1
#
_cell.length_a   1.000
_cell.length_b   1.000
_cell.length_c   1.000
_cell.angle_alpha   90.00
_cell.angle_beta   90.00
_cell.angle_gamma   90.00
#
_symmetry.space_group_name_H-M   'P 1'
#
loop_
_entity.id
_entity.type
_entity.pdbx_description
1 polymer ?
#
loop_
_entity_poly.entity_id
_entity_poly.type
_entity_poly.pdbx_seq_one_letter_code
_entity_poly.pdbx_strand_id
1 'polypeptide(L)'
;MSRWSWILKRIIQQIWFRAALLSLLSVALAVLVGVITPYLPYRFGGELGQDAVGTILGIMASSMLAVTTFSLTAMVSAYSSATQLATPRATQLLISDPTSQNALSTFLGAFVFSIVGIIGLQTSAYGHDGRVILFGATVLIVVLVVVTLLRWIGHITAFGRMADVIDRVEDAASRAMAAFAASPYLDGRSAVTIPDSAVALRAETTGYVSHVDVATLGRIADRAGWTVHVTALPGALVHPARDLMRIEGAPDDTQRAALIAAFTIERHRNFDQDPRLGLIALSEIASRALSPAVNDPGTAIEVLNALLRVLLCLPADVPDAAEAASRLPVHLPRPTVEEMLTDAFRPILRDGAQEIEVTIRLTATLAALHEALPDARAPIRALADHTAVRARRVMDDPDDLAAFEQAHDKAWPAGA
;
A
#
# COMPACT_ATOMS: atom_id res chain seq x y z
N MET A 1 10.58 12.52 -1.13
CA MET A 1 10.74 12.11 0.28
C MET A 1 12.13 11.57 0.52
N SER A 2 12.79 11.92 1.63
CA SER A 2 14.13 11.40 1.95
C SER A 2 14.09 9.92 2.35
N ARG A 3 15.14 9.16 2.04
CA ARG A 3 15.23 7.72 2.40
C ARG A 3 14.96 7.44 3.88
N TRP A 4 15.45 8.29 4.79
CA TRP A 4 15.22 8.13 6.24
C TRP A 4 13.75 8.30 6.63
N SER A 5 13.06 9.30 6.05
CA SER A 5 11.63 9.49 6.29
C SER A 5 10.80 8.29 5.80
N TRP A 6 11.22 7.68 4.68
CA TRP A 6 10.59 6.49 4.12
C TRP A 6 10.81 5.24 5.00
N ILE A 7 12.05 5.01 5.46
CA ILE A 7 12.36 3.91 6.38
C ILE A 7 11.59 4.06 7.70
N LEU A 8 11.55 5.27 8.27
CA LEU A 8 10.84 5.53 9.51
C LEU A 8 9.33 5.28 9.37
N LYS A 9 8.72 5.75 8.28
CA LYS A 9 7.32 5.46 7.95
C LYS A 9 7.05 3.96 7.95
N ARG A 10 7.96 3.17 7.37
CA ARG A 10 7.83 1.71 7.30
C ARG A 10 7.97 1.02 8.65
N ILE A 11 8.90 1.46 9.50
CA ILE A 11 9.05 0.92 10.87
C ILE A 11 7.80 1.17 11.70
N ILE A 12 7.23 2.39 11.63
CA ILE A 12 6.00 2.77 12.34
C ILE A 12 4.77 1.98 11.85
N GLN A 13 4.80 1.47 10.63
CA GLN A 13 3.76 0.62 10.04
C GLN A 13 3.90 -0.87 10.40
N GLN A 14 4.92 -1.27 11.15
CA GLN A 14 5.08 -2.66 11.58
C GLN A 14 4.30 -2.96 12.87
N ILE A 15 3.66 -4.14 12.89
CA ILE A 15 2.82 -4.61 14.00
C ILE A 15 3.59 -4.60 15.33
N TRP A 16 4.80 -5.15 15.33
CA TRP A 16 5.61 -5.27 16.54
C TRP A 16 6.00 -3.92 17.13
N PHE A 17 6.23 -2.89 16.29
CA PHE A 17 6.64 -1.58 16.76
C PHE A 17 5.49 -0.89 17.50
N ARG A 18 4.27 -0.94 16.97
CA ARG A 18 3.08 -0.39 17.63
C ARG A 18 2.74 -1.14 18.92
N ALA A 19 2.84 -2.46 18.88
CA ALA A 19 2.61 -3.31 20.04
C ALA A 19 3.65 -3.05 21.14
N ALA A 20 4.93 -2.92 20.77
CA ALA A 20 6.01 -2.57 21.69
C ALA A 20 5.85 -1.16 22.26
N LEU A 21 5.48 -0.18 21.43
CA LEU A 21 5.27 1.20 21.86
C LEU A 21 4.10 1.32 22.83
N LEU A 22 2.94 0.73 22.52
CA LEU A 22 1.78 0.74 23.41
C LEU A 22 2.06 -0.03 24.71
N SER A 23 2.74 -1.17 24.63
CA SER A 23 3.17 -1.90 25.83
C SER A 23 4.14 -1.07 26.66
N LEU A 24 5.11 -0.41 26.03
CA LEU A 24 6.07 0.45 26.72
C LEU A 24 5.38 1.65 27.37
N LEU A 25 4.42 2.29 26.69
CA LEU A 25 3.62 3.38 27.24
C LEU A 25 2.77 2.91 28.42
N SER A 26 2.19 1.71 28.35
CA SER A 26 1.47 1.08 29.47
C SER A 26 2.37 0.83 30.67
N VAL A 27 3.58 0.29 30.46
CA VAL A 27 4.57 0.10 31.53
C VAL A 27 5.02 1.44 32.09
N ALA A 28 5.34 2.40 31.22
CA ALA A 28 5.73 3.74 31.62
C ALA A 28 4.65 4.40 32.46
N LEU A 29 3.37 4.29 32.07
CA LEU A 29 2.25 4.79 32.84
C LEU A 29 2.19 4.12 34.22
N ALA A 30 2.29 2.79 34.29
CA ALA A 30 2.28 2.06 35.55
C ALA A 30 3.45 2.46 36.47
N VAL A 31 4.66 2.65 35.94
CA VAL A 31 5.83 3.10 36.71
C VAL A 31 5.69 4.56 37.13
N LEU A 32 5.22 5.42 36.24
CA LEU A 32 5.02 6.85 36.47
C LEU A 32 4.05 7.07 37.63
N VAL A 33 2.97 6.28 37.71
CA VAL A 33 2.07 6.29 38.86
C VAL A 33 2.82 6.01 40.16
N GLY A 34 3.66 4.97 40.21
CA GLY A 34 4.46 4.65 41.41
C GLY A 34 5.45 5.75 41.79
N VAL A 35 6.08 6.40 40.81
CA VAL A 35 7.12 7.42 41.03
C VAL A 35 6.55 8.80 41.35
N ILE A 36 5.45 9.21 40.71
CA ILE A 36 4.86 10.56 40.89
C ILE A 36 4.02 10.66 42.16
N THR A 37 3.34 9.58 42.54
CA THR A 37 2.41 9.57 43.69
C THR A 37 3.00 10.20 44.96
N PRO A 38 4.24 9.89 45.40
CA PRO A 38 4.82 10.47 46.61
C PRO A 38 5.02 11.99 46.58
N TYR A 39 5.03 12.61 45.40
CA TYR A 39 5.26 14.04 45.21
C TYR A 39 3.97 14.85 45.02
N LEU A 40 2.80 14.20 44.94
CA LEU A 40 1.53 14.89 44.79
C LEU A 40 1.08 15.50 46.13
N PRO A 41 0.74 16.80 46.20
CA PRO A 41 0.32 17.46 47.44
C PRO A 41 -1.12 17.09 47.87
N TYR A 42 -1.82 16.23 47.12
CA TYR A 42 -3.17 15.78 47.39
C TYR A 42 -3.17 14.37 47.99
N ARG A 43 -3.93 14.17 49.07
CA ARG A 43 -4.23 12.85 49.64
C ARG A 43 -5.65 12.47 49.28
N PHE A 44 -5.85 11.33 48.63
CA PHE A 44 -7.19 10.85 48.28
C PHE A 44 -7.81 10.20 49.52
N GLY A 45 -8.77 10.88 50.14
CA GLY A 45 -9.40 10.46 51.40
C GLY A 45 -10.39 9.28 51.32
N GLY A 46 -10.39 8.49 50.25
CA GLY A 46 -11.34 7.37 50.07
C GLY A 46 -10.64 6.01 49.90
N GLU A 47 -11.26 4.94 50.40
CA GLU A 47 -10.90 3.54 50.13
C GLU A 47 -11.34 3.08 48.72
N LEU A 48 -11.30 3.99 47.75
CA LEU A 48 -11.76 3.71 46.40
C LEU A 48 -10.81 2.72 45.71
N GLY A 49 -11.29 1.49 45.51
CA GLY A 49 -10.74 0.55 44.54
C GLY A 49 -9.56 -0.30 45.01
N GLN A 50 -9.25 -0.38 46.31
CA GLN A 50 -8.12 -1.18 46.81
C GLN A 50 -8.18 -2.65 46.37
N ASP A 51 -9.36 -3.28 46.44
CA ASP A 51 -9.55 -4.67 45.98
C ASP A 51 -10.00 -4.75 44.53
N ALA A 52 -10.85 -3.80 44.10
CA ALA A 52 -11.44 -3.81 42.76
C ALA A 52 -10.40 -3.68 41.64
N VAL A 53 -9.34 -2.88 41.83
CA VAL A 53 -8.29 -2.71 40.81
C VAL A 53 -7.56 -4.03 40.54
N GLY A 54 -7.21 -4.79 41.60
CA GLY A 54 -6.53 -6.07 41.47
C GLY A 54 -7.40 -7.10 40.74
N THR A 55 -8.70 -7.14 41.05
CA THR A 55 -9.66 -8.01 40.35
C THR A 55 -9.78 -7.66 38.88
N ILE A 56 -9.94 -6.38 38.52
CA ILE A 56 -10.06 -5.94 37.13
C ILE A 56 -8.77 -6.25 36.35
N LEU A 57 -7.60 -5.96 36.93
CA LEU A 57 -6.31 -6.31 36.31
C LEU A 57 -6.19 -7.82 36.11
N GLY A 58 -6.63 -8.65 37.06
CA GLY A 58 -6.64 -10.11 36.92
C GLY A 58 -7.55 -10.60 35.78
N ILE A 59 -8.74 -10.02 35.65
CA ILE A 59 -9.66 -10.30 34.53
C ILE A 59 -9.03 -9.90 33.20
N MET A 60 -8.41 -8.72 33.12
CA MET A 60 -7.73 -8.28 31.89
C MET A 60 -6.52 -9.18 31.57
N ALA A 61 -5.69 -9.52 32.54
CA ALA A 61 -4.52 -10.38 32.33
C ALA A 61 -4.91 -11.76 31.77
N SER A 62 -5.99 -12.36 32.28
CA SER A 62 -6.46 -13.67 31.81
C SER A 62 -7.20 -13.61 30.47
N SER A 63 -8.06 -12.61 30.27
CA SER A 63 -8.89 -12.50 29.06
C SER A 63 -8.14 -11.95 27.84
N MET A 64 -7.23 -11.00 28.02
CA MET A 64 -6.59 -10.29 26.90
C MET A 64 -5.69 -11.19 26.07
N LEU A 65 -5.06 -12.22 26.67
CA LEU A 65 -4.28 -13.19 25.90
C LEU A 65 -5.18 -14.01 24.95
N ALA A 66 -6.36 -14.42 25.43
CA ALA A 66 -7.34 -15.14 24.62
C ALA A 66 -7.90 -14.25 23.49
N VAL A 67 -8.25 -13.00 23.78
CA VAL A 67 -8.72 -12.03 22.77
C VAL A 67 -7.63 -11.72 21.74
N THR A 68 -6.37 -11.58 22.17
CA THR A 68 -5.21 -11.39 21.28
C THR A 68 -5.03 -12.60 20.37
N THR A 69 -5.12 -13.81 20.92
CA THR A 69 -4.99 -15.07 20.16
C THR A 69 -6.11 -15.24 19.15
N PHE A 70 -7.36 -14.98 19.54
CA PHE A 70 -8.51 -14.97 18.64
C PHE A 70 -8.31 -13.96 17.50
N SER A 71 -7.88 -12.73 17.83
CA SER A 71 -7.68 -11.67 16.84
C SER A 71 -6.55 -11.99 15.86
N LEU A 72 -5.44 -12.54 16.34
CA LEU A 72 -4.34 -13.00 15.49
C LEU A 72 -4.78 -14.14 14.57
N THR A 73 -5.51 -15.12 15.11
CA THR A 73 -6.03 -16.25 14.33
C THR A 73 -6.93 -15.78 13.21
N ALA A 74 -7.83 -14.83 13.50
CA ALA A 74 -8.75 -14.31 12.51
C ALA A 74 -8.05 -13.44 11.44
N MET A 75 -7.01 -12.67 11.80
CA MET A 75 -6.14 -12.01 10.81
C MET A 75 -5.45 -13.02 9.88
N VAL A 76 -4.85 -14.07 10.43
CA VAL A 76 -4.17 -15.12 9.65
C VAL A 76 -5.15 -15.84 8.73
N SER A 77 -6.38 -16.10 9.21
CA SER A 77 -7.45 -16.66 8.39
C SER A 77 -7.82 -15.74 7.23
N ALA A 78 -7.96 -14.45 7.46
CA ALA A 78 -8.22 -13.46 6.41
C ALA A 78 -7.06 -13.37 5.39
N TYR A 79 -5.80 -13.42 5.83
CA TYR A 79 -4.65 -13.46 4.92
C TYR A 79 -4.62 -14.72 4.06
N SER A 80 -4.97 -15.86 4.65
CA SER A 80 -5.11 -17.13 3.93
C SER A 80 -6.21 -17.04 2.87
N SER A 81 -7.38 -16.52 3.26
CA SER A 81 -8.51 -16.28 2.36
C SER A 81 -8.12 -15.39 1.19
N ALA A 82 -7.51 -14.23 1.44
CA ALA A 82 -7.07 -13.33 0.39
C ALA A 82 -5.99 -13.94 -0.52
N THR A 83 -5.09 -14.76 0.01
CA THR A 83 -4.09 -15.46 -0.82
C THR A 83 -4.73 -16.55 -1.70
N GLN A 84 -5.84 -17.15 -1.25
CA GLN A 84 -6.61 -18.13 -2.02
C GLN A 84 -7.55 -17.49 -3.05
N LEU A 85 -8.13 -16.34 -2.72
CA LEU A 85 -9.12 -15.66 -3.56
C LEU A 85 -8.46 -14.70 -4.56
N ALA A 86 -7.40 -14.00 -4.15
CA ALA A 86 -6.79 -12.91 -4.91
C ALA A 86 -5.33 -13.22 -5.29
N THR A 87 -4.39 -12.35 -4.95
CA THR A 87 -2.97 -12.42 -5.33
C THR A 87 -2.08 -12.14 -4.12
N PRO A 88 -0.86 -12.73 -4.05
CA PRO A 88 0.12 -12.40 -3.01
C PRO A 88 0.42 -10.90 -2.86
N ARG A 89 0.21 -10.10 -3.91
CA ARG A 89 0.40 -8.64 -3.87
C ARG A 89 -0.70 -7.95 -3.06
N ALA A 90 -1.94 -8.43 -3.15
CA ALA A 90 -3.05 -7.98 -2.31
C ALA A 90 -2.80 -8.29 -0.82
N THR A 91 -2.22 -9.46 -0.53
CA THR A 91 -1.89 -9.86 0.85
C THR A 91 -0.92 -8.89 1.52
N GLN A 92 -0.02 -8.24 0.77
CA GLN A 92 0.87 -7.20 1.33
C GLN A 92 0.09 -6.04 1.96
N LEU A 93 -1.03 -5.64 1.34
CA LEU A 93 -1.87 -4.54 1.83
C LEU A 93 -2.66 -4.93 3.08
N LEU A 94 -3.17 -6.16 3.13
CA LEU A 94 -3.88 -6.68 4.30
C LEU A 94 -2.97 -6.76 5.54
N ILE A 95 -1.72 -7.21 5.38
CA ILE A 95 -0.75 -7.28 6.48
C ILE A 95 -0.43 -5.89 7.05
N SER A 96 -0.50 -4.87 6.21
CA SER A 96 -0.24 -3.48 6.58
C SER A 96 -1.44 -2.75 7.19
N ASP A 97 -2.57 -3.43 7.43
CA ASP A 97 -3.80 -2.79 7.91
C ASP A 97 -3.66 -2.19 9.32
N PRO A 98 -3.80 -0.85 9.47
CA PRO A 98 -3.57 -0.21 10.75
C PRO A 98 -4.64 -0.54 11.80
N THR A 99 -5.89 -0.83 11.39
CA THR A 99 -6.99 -1.13 12.33
C THR A 99 -6.73 -2.45 13.04
N SER A 100 -6.37 -3.48 12.28
CA SER A 100 -6.03 -4.82 12.75
C SER A 100 -4.79 -4.79 13.65
N GLN A 101 -3.74 -4.08 13.23
CA GLN A 101 -2.52 -3.91 14.02
C GLN A 101 -2.76 -3.17 15.33
N ASN A 102 -3.56 -2.10 15.30
CA ASN A 102 -3.89 -1.32 16.48
C ASN A 102 -4.73 -2.15 17.46
N ALA A 103 -5.67 -2.97 16.97
CA ALA A 103 -6.45 -3.87 17.81
C ALA A 103 -5.54 -4.86 18.57
N LEU A 104 -4.67 -5.57 17.85
CA LEU A 104 -3.73 -6.53 18.44
C LEU A 104 -2.78 -5.84 19.45
N SER A 105 -2.27 -4.67 19.09
CA SER A 105 -1.33 -3.90 19.92
C SER A 105 -1.99 -3.42 21.21
N THR A 106 -3.24 -2.98 21.15
CA THR A 106 -4.04 -2.60 22.31
C THR A 106 -4.27 -3.78 23.25
N PHE A 107 -4.68 -4.95 22.73
CA PHE A 107 -4.96 -6.12 23.56
C PHE A 107 -3.68 -6.63 24.25
N LEU A 108 -2.55 -6.66 23.52
CA LEU A 108 -1.26 -7.02 24.10
C LEU A 108 -0.80 -5.97 25.13
N GLY A 109 -0.95 -4.68 24.83
CA GLY A 109 -0.60 -3.59 25.74
C GLY A 109 -1.41 -3.61 27.03
N ALA A 110 -2.70 -3.94 26.96
CA ALA A 110 -3.57 -4.12 28.13
C ALA A 110 -3.20 -5.36 28.95
N PHE A 111 -2.81 -6.46 28.30
CA PHE A 111 -2.26 -7.64 28.96
C PHE A 111 -0.99 -7.31 29.75
N VAL A 112 -0.01 -6.65 29.11
CA VAL A 112 1.26 -6.25 29.75
C VAL A 112 1.01 -5.25 30.88
N PHE A 113 0.16 -4.25 30.65
CA PHE A 113 -0.28 -3.31 31.70
C PHE A 113 -0.81 -4.05 32.92
N SER A 114 -1.66 -5.05 32.70
CA SER A 114 -2.30 -5.82 33.76
C SER A 114 -1.29 -6.58 34.60
N ILE A 115 -0.33 -7.27 33.95
CA ILE A 115 0.73 -7.99 34.65
C ILE A 115 1.59 -7.04 35.47
N VAL A 116 2.03 -5.92 34.88
CA VAL A 116 2.87 -4.96 35.59
C VAL A 116 2.12 -4.30 36.75
N GLY A 117 0.84 -3.96 36.55
CA GLY A 117 -0.04 -3.44 37.61
C GLY A 117 -0.21 -4.43 38.75
N ILE A 118 -0.42 -5.73 38.47
CA ILE A 118 -0.52 -6.79 39.48
C ILE A 118 0.80 -6.93 40.25
N ILE A 119 1.94 -6.97 39.56
CA ILE A 119 3.26 -7.08 40.20
C ILE A 119 3.51 -5.87 41.12
N GLY A 120 3.20 -4.65 40.66
CA GLY A 120 3.36 -3.45 41.46
C GLY A 120 2.42 -3.39 42.68
N LEU A 121 1.20 -3.94 42.57
CA LEU A 121 0.29 -4.11 43.71
C LEU A 121 0.83 -5.12 44.74
N GLN A 122 1.31 -6.27 44.28
CA GLN A 122 1.84 -7.34 45.14
C GLN A 122 3.14 -6.93 45.86
N THR A 123 3.97 -6.13 45.20
CA THR A 123 5.21 -5.57 45.79
C THR A 123 4.96 -4.33 46.66
N SER A 124 3.69 -3.93 46.84
CA SER A 124 3.30 -2.71 47.58
C SER A 124 3.95 -1.42 47.06
N ALA A 125 4.29 -1.36 45.77
CA ALA A 125 5.02 -0.23 45.16
C ALA A 125 4.19 1.06 45.03
N TYR A 126 2.86 0.99 45.15
CA TYR A 126 1.95 2.10 44.82
C TYR A 126 1.42 2.93 46.01
N GLY A 127 1.61 2.49 47.26
CA GLY A 127 0.98 3.15 48.42
C GLY A 127 -0.55 3.21 48.33
N HIS A 128 -1.21 4.05 49.15
CA HIS A 128 -2.67 4.24 49.09
C HIS A 128 -3.11 5.11 47.90
N ASP A 129 -2.48 6.28 47.74
CA ASP A 129 -2.84 7.24 46.70
C ASP A 129 -2.54 6.73 45.28
N GLY A 130 -1.47 5.95 45.10
CA GLY A 130 -1.09 5.40 43.80
C GLY A 130 -2.03 4.28 43.34
N ARG A 131 -2.71 3.60 44.27
CA ARG A 131 -3.78 2.63 43.92
C ARG A 131 -4.98 3.34 43.30
N VAL A 132 -5.33 4.55 43.75
CA VAL A 132 -6.43 5.34 43.18
C VAL A 132 -6.09 5.78 41.76
N ILE A 133 -4.85 6.24 41.53
CA ILE A 133 -4.39 6.61 40.18
C ILE A 133 -4.31 5.38 39.26
N LEU A 134 -3.82 4.25 39.77
CA LEU A 134 -3.79 2.97 39.04
C LEU A 134 -5.21 2.50 38.67
N PHE A 135 -6.19 2.68 39.56
CA PHE A 135 -7.59 2.39 39.28
C PHE A 135 -8.11 3.26 38.13
N GLY A 136 -7.86 4.57 38.15
CA GLY A 136 -8.23 5.47 37.05
C GLY A 136 -7.59 5.08 35.71
N ALA A 137 -6.29 4.74 35.72
CA ALA A 137 -5.59 4.22 34.54
C ALA A 137 -6.17 2.89 34.05
N THR A 138 -6.54 2.00 34.98
CA THR A 138 -7.17 0.71 34.67
C THR A 138 -8.51 0.92 33.99
N VAL A 139 -9.37 1.80 34.53
CA VAL A 139 -10.67 2.14 33.91
C VAL A 139 -10.48 2.71 32.50
N LEU A 140 -9.51 3.61 32.31
CA LEU A 140 -9.18 4.16 30.99
C LEU A 140 -8.80 3.05 30.00
N ILE A 141 -7.93 2.12 30.41
CA ILE A 141 -7.52 1.00 29.57
C ILE A 141 -8.68 0.05 29.27
N VAL A 142 -9.56 -0.23 30.24
CA VAL A 142 -10.78 -1.01 30.02
C VAL A 142 -11.65 -0.37 28.95
N VAL A 143 -11.90 0.95 29.05
CA VAL A 143 -12.69 1.68 28.04
C VAL A 143 -12.02 1.58 26.66
N LEU A 144 -10.70 1.77 26.60
CA LEU A 144 -9.94 1.68 25.36
C LEU A 144 -10.03 0.26 24.74
N VAL A 145 -9.90 -0.79 25.55
CA VAL A 145 -10.03 -2.19 25.13
C VAL A 145 -11.43 -2.46 24.59
N VAL A 146 -12.48 -2.04 25.30
CA VAL A 146 -13.88 -2.25 24.86
C VAL A 146 -14.15 -1.55 23.53
N VAL A 147 -13.77 -0.28 23.39
CA VAL A 147 -13.93 0.48 22.14
C VAL A 147 -13.15 -0.20 21.00
N THR A 148 -11.93 -0.64 21.28
CA THR A 148 -11.08 -1.32 20.30
C THR A 148 -11.68 -2.65 19.87
N LEU A 149 -12.22 -3.43 20.82
CA LEU A 149 -12.88 -4.71 20.53
C LEU A 149 -14.13 -4.52 19.69
N LEU A 150 -14.98 -3.54 19.98
CA LEU A 150 -16.17 -3.25 19.18
C LEU A 150 -15.80 -2.83 17.75
N ARG A 151 -14.80 -1.95 17.60
CA ARG A 151 -14.28 -1.56 16.27
C ARG A 151 -13.69 -2.76 15.53
N TRP A 152 -12.97 -3.62 16.24
CA TRP A 152 -12.36 -4.81 15.67
C TRP A 152 -13.40 -5.82 15.18
N ILE A 153 -14.44 -6.08 15.98
CA ILE A 153 -15.56 -6.95 15.58
C ILE A 153 -16.24 -6.39 14.32
N GLY A 154 -16.48 -5.08 14.25
CA GLY A 154 -17.01 -4.47 13.03
C GLY A 154 -16.09 -4.67 11.82
N HIS A 155 -14.80 -4.40 11.99
CA HIS A 155 -13.81 -4.50 10.92
C HIS A 155 -13.66 -5.93 10.36
N ILE A 156 -13.61 -6.93 11.25
CA ILE A 156 -13.29 -8.31 10.86
C ILE A 156 -14.37 -8.97 10.01
N THR A 157 -15.61 -8.49 10.08
CA THR A 157 -16.72 -9.04 9.28
C THR A 157 -16.56 -8.81 7.78
N ALA A 158 -15.86 -7.74 7.39
CA ALA A 158 -15.57 -7.39 6.01
C ALA A 158 -14.11 -7.73 5.61
N PHE A 159 -13.19 -7.73 6.58
CA PHE A 159 -11.77 -7.90 6.36
C PHE A 159 -11.41 -9.20 5.62
N GLY A 160 -10.68 -9.08 4.51
CA GLY A 160 -10.21 -10.22 3.72
C GLY A 160 -11.26 -10.90 2.84
N ARG A 161 -12.46 -10.30 2.71
CA ARG A 161 -13.44 -10.66 1.67
C ARG A 161 -13.00 -10.07 0.33
N MET A 162 -13.47 -10.66 -0.78
CA MET A 162 -13.06 -10.23 -2.13
C MET A 162 -13.24 -8.72 -2.37
N ALA A 163 -14.41 -8.17 -2.04
CA ALA A 163 -14.69 -6.74 -2.17
C ALA A 163 -13.67 -5.87 -1.39
N ASP A 164 -13.40 -6.19 -0.11
CA ASP A 164 -12.39 -5.48 0.70
C ASP A 164 -10.99 -5.58 0.08
N VAL A 165 -10.64 -6.73 -0.52
CA VAL A 165 -9.35 -6.90 -1.20
C VAL A 165 -9.28 -6.02 -2.46
N ILE A 166 -10.33 -5.98 -3.28
CA ILE A 166 -10.39 -5.12 -4.47
C ILE A 166 -10.29 -3.66 -4.06
N ASP A 167 -11.10 -3.22 -3.08
CA ASP A 167 -11.12 -1.84 -2.59
C ASP A 167 -9.75 -1.40 -2.08
N ARG A 168 -9.05 -2.26 -1.32
CA ARG A 168 -7.70 -1.96 -0.81
C ARG A 168 -6.67 -1.83 -1.92
N VAL A 169 -6.70 -2.72 -2.90
CA VAL A 169 -5.78 -2.66 -4.05
C VAL A 169 -6.09 -1.42 -4.89
N GLU A 170 -7.36 -1.13 -5.13
CA GLU A 170 -7.82 0.08 -5.81
C GLU A 170 -7.32 1.33 -5.09
N ASP A 171 -7.56 1.45 -3.79
CA ASP A 171 -7.12 2.57 -2.98
C ASP A 171 -5.60 2.77 -3.05
N ALA A 172 -4.83 1.69 -2.98
CA ALA A 172 -3.37 1.74 -3.13
C ALA A 172 -2.95 2.17 -4.54
N ALA A 173 -3.61 1.63 -5.57
CA ALA A 173 -3.37 1.95 -6.97
C ALA A 173 -3.71 3.40 -7.29
N SER A 174 -4.87 3.89 -6.84
CA SER A 174 -5.34 5.27 -7.01
C SER A 174 -4.41 6.26 -6.32
N ARG A 175 -3.93 5.97 -5.10
CA ARG A 175 -2.91 6.80 -4.44
C ARG A 175 -1.60 6.83 -5.20
N ALA A 176 -1.11 5.68 -5.68
CA ALA A 176 0.12 5.61 -6.46
C ALA A 176 -0.03 6.34 -7.80
N MET A 177 -1.19 6.21 -8.46
CA MET A 177 -1.51 6.88 -9.71
C MET A 177 -1.65 8.38 -9.52
N ALA A 178 -2.32 8.85 -8.48
CA ALA A 178 -2.44 10.27 -8.17
C ALA A 178 -1.08 10.90 -7.79
N ALA A 179 -0.23 10.17 -7.05
CA ALA A 179 1.13 10.61 -6.76
C ALA A 179 1.98 10.69 -8.04
N PHE A 180 1.84 9.71 -8.93
CA PHE A 180 2.45 9.73 -10.25
C PHE A 180 1.92 10.88 -11.12
N ALA A 181 0.62 11.17 -11.06
CA ALA A 181 -0.01 12.27 -11.79
C ALA A 181 0.51 13.64 -11.33
N ALA A 182 0.63 13.83 -10.01
CA ALA A 182 1.17 15.04 -9.43
C ALA A 182 2.66 15.24 -9.77
N SER A 183 3.41 14.14 -9.90
CA SER A 183 4.84 14.21 -10.20
C SER A 183 5.33 13.05 -11.09
N PRO A 184 5.08 13.12 -12.42
CA PRO A 184 5.36 12.02 -13.35
C PRO A 184 6.85 11.63 -13.44
N TYR A 185 7.71 12.56 -13.04
CA TYR A 185 9.16 12.42 -13.03
C TYR A 185 9.74 12.49 -11.61
N LEU A 186 8.96 12.20 -10.56
CA LEU A 186 9.42 12.19 -9.16
C LEU A 186 10.15 13.49 -8.74
N ASP A 187 9.60 14.63 -9.15
CA ASP A 187 10.12 16.00 -8.96
C ASP A 187 11.41 16.30 -9.74
N GLY A 188 11.82 15.39 -10.61
CA GLY A 188 12.86 15.58 -11.61
C GLY A 188 12.33 16.13 -12.94
N ARG A 189 13.16 15.98 -13.97
CA ARG A 189 12.93 16.45 -15.34
C ARG A 189 12.61 15.28 -16.26
N SER A 190 11.95 15.59 -17.38
CA SER A 190 11.69 14.62 -18.44
C SER A 190 13.00 14.03 -18.97
N ALA A 191 12.98 12.73 -19.29
CA ALA A 191 14.13 12.05 -19.88
C ALA A 191 14.60 12.75 -21.16
N VAL A 192 15.92 12.79 -21.33
CA VAL A 192 16.61 13.28 -22.53
C VAL A 192 17.52 12.17 -23.05
N THR A 193 18.04 12.34 -24.26
CA THR A 193 19.07 11.43 -24.79
C THR A 193 20.29 11.46 -23.89
N ILE A 194 20.67 10.31 -23.36
CA ILE A 194 21.82 10.18 -22.45
C ILE A 194 23.11 10.21 -23.28
N PRO A 195 24.07 11.11 -23.02
CA PRO A 195 25.34 11.13 -23.73
C PRO A 195 26.15 9.83 -23.52
N ASP A 196 26.88 9.41 -24.54
CA ASP A 196 27.74 8.21 -24.46
C ASP A 196 28.89 8.36 -23.45
N SER A 197 29.30 9.59 -23.16
CA SER A 197 30.29 9.92 -22.14
C SER A 197 29.77 9.78 -20.70
N ALA A 198 28.47 9.57 -20.50
CA ALA A 198 27.90 9.47 -19.17
C ALA A 198 28.32 8.17 -18.47
N VAL A 199 28.79 8.30 -17.24
CA VAL A 199 29.30 7.19 -16.42
C VAL A 199 28.14 6.39 -15.86
N ALA A 200 28.09 5.09 -16.16
CA ALA A 200 27.09 4.18 -15.64
C ALA A 200 27.35 3.80 -14.17
N LEU A 201 26.28 3.86 -13.35
CA LEU A 201 26.27 3.33 -11.99
C LEU A 201 25.27 2.19 -11.89
N ARG A 202 25.71 1.10 -11.27
CA ARG A 202 24.98 -0.16 -11.19
C ARG A 202 24.77 -0.56 -9.73
N ALA A 203 23.72 -1.34 -9.49
CA ALA A 203 23.50 -1.95 -8.19
C ALA A 203 24.52 -3.08 -7.95
N GLU A 204 24.89 -3.32 -6.70
CA GLU A 204 25.64 -4.51 -6.32
C GLU A 204 24.73 -5.73 -6.10
N THR A 205 23.44 -5.49 -5.90
CA THR A 205 22.45 -6.51 -5.55
C THR A 205 21.36 -6.65 -6.61
N THR A 206 20.73 -7.82 -6.64
CA THR A 206 19.59 -8.11 -7.52
C THR A 206 18.28 -7.94 -6.75
N GLY A 207 17.33 -7.22 -7.34
CA GLY A 207 16.01 -6.97 -6.75
C GLY A 207 15.20 -5.95 -7.56
N TYR A 208 14.11 -5.48 -7.00
CA TYR A 208 13.27 -4.43 -7.57
C TYR A 208 13.62 -3.08 -6.94
N VAL A 209 13.74 -2.04 -7.77
CA VAL A 209 13.77 -0.66 -7.26
C VAL A 209 12.41 -0.38 -6.64
N SER A 210 12.41 0.01 -5.36
CA SER A 210 11.19 0.21 -4.58
C SER A 210 11.03 1.66 -4.12
N HIS A 211 12.13 2.43 -4.12
CA HIS A 211 12.14 3.87 -3.87
C HIS A 211 13.33 4.53 -4.56
N VAL A 212 13.12 5.71 -5.14
CA VAL A 212 14.17 6.59 -5.67
C VAL A 212 14.10 7.95 -4.97
N ASP A 213 15.16 8.30 -4.23
CA ASP A 213 15.29 9.60 -3.56
C ASP A 213 15.86 10.66 -4.52
N VAL A 214 15.01 11.14 -5.43
CA VAL A 214 15.37 12.17 -6.43
C VAL A 214 15.86 13.47 -5.77
N ALA A 215 15.33 13.81 -4.60
CA ALA A 215 15.78 15.00 -3.85
C ALA A 215 17.25 14.87 -3.39
N THR A 216 17.66 13.67 -2.96
CA THR A 216 19.07 13.42 -2.61
C THR A 216 19.95 13.36 -3.86
N LEU A 217 19.52 12.70 -4.93
CA LEU A 217 20.24 12.68 -6.21
C LEU A 217 20.48 14.10 -6.73
N GLY A 218 19.44 14.93 -6.76
CA GLY A 218 19.49 16.30 -7.24
C GLY A 218 20.42 17.20 -6.43
N ARG A 219 20.41 17.08 -5.09
CA ARG A 219 21.34 17.85 -4.23
C ARG A 219 22.80 17.45 -4.45
N ILE A 220 23.09 16.17 -4.70
CA ILE A 220 24.44 15.71 -5.00
C ILE A 220 24.88 16.27 -6.37
N ALA A 221 24.01 16.15 -7.36
CA ALA A 221 24.25 16.62 -8.72
C ALA A 221 24.47 18.13 -8.79
N ASP A 222 23.62 18.92 -8.13
CA ASP A 222 23.68 20.39 -8.09
C ASP A 222 24.99 20.91 -7.47
N ARG A 223 25.44 20.29 -6.36
CA ARG A 223 26.72 20.65 -5.71
C ARG A 223 27.94 20.35 -6.58
N ALA A 224 27.85 19.33 -7.43
CA ALA A 224 28.96 18.87 -8.26
C ALA A 224 28.90 19.41 -9.69
N GLY A 225 27.82 20.13 -10.06
CA GLY A 225 27.59 20.59 -11.44
C GLY A 225 27.34 19.46 -12.43
N TRP A 226 26.72 18.35 -11.99
CA TRP A 226 26.45 17.18 -12.82
C TRP A 226 24.99 17.08 -13.24
N THR A 227 24.76 16.28 -14.27
CA THR A 227 23.42 15.83 -14.69
C THR A 227 23.29 14.33 -14.41
N VAL A 228 22.22 13.94 -13.71
CA VAL A 228 21.92 12.54 -13.40
C VAL A 228 20.78 12.05 -14.28
N HIS A 229 20.96 10.90 -14.93
CA HIS A 229 19.97 10.23 -15.77
C HIS A 229 19.57 8.92 -15.12
N VAL A 230 18.41 8.86 -14.47
CA VAL A 230 17.91 7.62 -13.88
C VAL A 230 17.38 6.71 -14.97
N THR A 231 17.81 5.45 -14.99
CA THR A 231 17.40 4.45 -15.99
C THR A 231 16.53 3.35 -15.38
N ALA A 232 16.59 3.15 -14.05
CA ALA A 232 15.77 2.18 -13.33
C ALA A 232 14.71 2.88 -12.48
N LEU A 233 13.44 2.77 -12.90
CA LEU A 233 12.29 3.31 -12.18
C LEU A 233 11.82 2.38 -11.06
N PRO A 234 11.08 2.89 -10.06
CA PRO A 234 10.34 2.03 -9.14
C PRO A 234 9.52 0.96 -9.88
N GLY A 235 9.60 -0.28 -9.41
CA GLY A 235 9.02 -1.46 -10.06
C GLY A 235 9.96 -2.19 -11.03
N ALA A 236 11.08 -1.59 -11.44
CA ALA A 236 12.04 -2.23 -12.34
C ALA A 236 12.93 -3.24 -11.61
N LEU A 237 13.09 -4.43 -12.20
CA LEU A 237 14.09 -5.42 -11.76
C LEU A 237 15.50 -4.96 -12.17
N VAL A 238 16.41 -4.93 -11.21
CA VAL A 238 17.83 -4.57 -11.36
C VAL A 238 18.72 -5.73 -10.94
N HIS A 239 19.91 -5.80 -11.54
CA HIS A 239 20.97 -6.77 -11.27
C HIS A 239 22.33 -6.11 -11.56
N PRO A 240 23.49 -6.70 -11.19
CA PRO A 240 24.79 -6.05 -11.28
C PRO A 240 25.28 -5.62 -12.68
N ALA A 241 24.59 -6.04 -13.74
CA ALA A 241 24.89 -5.65 -15.12
C ALA A 241 23.89 -4.61 -15.68
N ARG A 242 22.87 -4.22 -14.91
CA ARG A 242 21.88 -3.21 -15.31
C ARG A 242 22.21 -1.86 -14.66
N ASP A 243 22.22 -0.82 -15.48
CA ASP A 243 22.43 0.55 -15.04
C ASP A 243 21.23 1.01 -14.18
N LEU A 244 21.50 1.51 -12.97
CA LEU A 244 20.53 2.23 -12.14
C LEU A 244 20.33 3.65 -12.66
N MET A 245 21.46 4.27 -13.01
CA MET A 245 21.54 5.62 -13.54
C MET A 245 22.83 5.81 -14.33
N ARG A 246 22.90 6.90 -15.09
CA ARG A 246 24.09 7.40 -15.77
C ARG A 246 24.34 8.84 -15.37
N ILE A 247 25.60 9.25 -15.26
CA ILE A 247 25.97 10.58 -14.78
C ILE A 247 26.88 11.28 -15.77
N GLU A 248 26.52 12.50 -16.15
CA GLU A 248 27.42 13.41 -16.84
C GLU A 248 28.35 14.07 -15.82
N GLY A 249 29.45 13.38 -15.52
CA GLY A 249 30.40 13.76 -14.49
C GLY A 249 31.34 12.60 -14.16
N ALA A 250 32.28 12.85 -13.25
CA ALA A 250 33.25 11.87 -12.79
C ALA A 250 33.15 11.69 -11.26
N PRO A 251 32.16 10.91 -10.76
CA PRO A 251 32.01 10.70 -9.34
C PRO A 251 33.10 9.82 -8.77
N ASP A 252 33.69 10.25 -7.64
CA ASP A 252 34.58 9.44 -6.82
C ASP A 252 33.82 8.31 -6.11
N ASP A 253 34.54 7.39 -5.46
CA ASP A 253 33.93 6.21 -4.83
C ASP A 253 32.94 6.56 -3.71
N THR A 254 33.17 7.66 -2.98
CA THR A 254 32.28 8.11 -1.90
C THR A 254 30.97 8.65 -2.48
N GLN A 255 31.07 9.46 -3.53
CA GLN A 255 29.91 10.02 -4.25
C GLN A 255 29.12 8.91 -4.95
N ARG A 256 29.80 7.94 -5.57
CA ARG A 256 29.19 6.74 -6.16
C ARG A 256 28.35 5.98 -5.13
N ALA A 257 28.92 5.70 -3.96
CA ALA A 257 28.20 5.03 -2.88
C ALA A 257 26.97 5.83 -2.42
N ALA A 258 27.10 7.15 -2.28
CA ALA A 258 25.99 8.02 -1.89
C ALA A 258 24.86 8.07 -2.93
N LEU A 259 25.21 8.09 -4.22
CA LEU A 259 24.27 8.04 -5.33
C LEU A 259 23.53 6.70 -5.37
N ILE A 260 24.25 5.58 -5.29
CA ILE A 260 23.64 4.23 -5.23
C ILE A 260 22.73 4.11 -3.99
N ALA A 261 23.15 4.67 -2.86
CA ALA A 261 22.36 4.68 -1.63
C ALA A 261 21.06 5.49 -1.69
N ALA A 262 20.84 6.31 -2.73
CA ALA A 262 19.56 6.99 -2.98
C ALA A 262 18.50 6.05 -3.59
N PHE A 263 18.88 4.85 -4.02
CA PHE A 263 17.97 3.80 -4.47
C PHE A 263 17.73 2.80 -3.33
N THR A 264 16.47 2.46 -3.10
CA THR A 264 16.12 1.30 -2.28
C THR A 264 15.82 0.12 -3.21
N ILE A 265 16.55 -0.98 -3.03
CA ILE A 265 16.40 -2.22 -3.80
C ILE A 265 15.88 -3.31 -2.86
N GLU A 266 14.79 -3.97 -3.25
CA GLU A 266 14.09 -4.96 -2.43
C GLU A 266 13.78 -6.24 -3.20
N ARG A 267 13.48 -7.33 -2.49
CA ARG A 267 13.12 -8.61 -3.13
C ARG A 267 11.76 -8.57 -3.85
N HIS A 268 10.88 -7.67 -3.44
CA HIS A 268 9.51 -7.56 -3.95
C HIS A 268 9.20 -6.10 -4.27
N ARG A 269 8.32 -5.88 -5.26
CA ARG A 269 7.76 -4.55 -5.55
C ARG A 269 6.87 -4.09 -4.40
N ASN A 270 6.70 -2.78 -4.28
CA ASN A 270 5.78 -2.13 -3.33
C ASN A 270 4.87 -1.14 -4.10
N PHE A 271 3.77 -0.70 -3.48
CA PHE A 271 2.81 0.19 -4.12
C PHE A 271 3.17 1.68 -4.02
N ASP A 272 4.16 2.06 -3.21
CA ASP A 272 4.37 3.47 -2.80
C ASP A 272 4.78 4.38 -3.96
N GLN A 273 5.72 3.96 -4.81
CA GLN A 273 6.22 4.75 -5.95
C GLN A 273 6.00 4.05 -7.30
N ASP A 274 5.22 2.97 -7.32
CA ASP A 274 5.02 2.13 -8.50
C ASP A 274 3.57 2.21 -8.99
N PRO A 275 3.26 3.07 -9.98
CA PRO A 275 1.89 3.24 -10.47
C PRO A 275 1.36 2.01 -11.21
N ARG A 276 2.23 1.06 -11.60
CA ARG A 276 1.84 -0.13 -12.36
C ARG A 276 1.46 -1.31 -11.47
N LEU A 277 2.01 -1.40 -10.25
CA LEU A 277 1.78 -2.57 -9.39
C LEU A 277 0.30 -2.75 -9.02
N GLY A 278 -0.41 -1.65 -8.79
CA GLY A 278 -1.85 -1.65 -8.54
C GLY A 278 -2.66 -2.24 -9.70
N LEU A 279 -2.36 -1.81 -10.93
CA LEU A 279 -3.00 -2.31 -12.14
C LEU A 279 -2.75 -3.80 -12.34
N ILE A 280 -1.51 -4.25 -12.14
CA ILE A 280 -1.13 -5.66 -12.22
C ILE A 280 -1.86 -6.48 -11.17
N ALA A 281 -1.92 -6.00 -9.91
CA ALA A 281 -2.59 -6.72 -8.84
C ALA A 281 -4.09 -6.85 -9.11
N LEU A 282 -4.77 -5.78 -9.56
CA LEU A 282 -6.16 -5.83 -9.99
C LEU A 282 -6.35 -6.82 -11.15
N SER A 283 -5.52 -6.75 -12.18
CA SER A 283 -5.60 -7.66 -13.32
C SER A 283 -5.38 -9.14 -12.92
N GLU A 284 -4.49 -9.41 -11.98
CA GLU A 284 -4.29 -10.75 -11.41
C GLU A 284 -5.55 -11.26 -10.67
N ILE A 285 -6.26 -10.39 -9.94
CA ILE A 285 -7.54 -10.74 -9.29
C ILE A 285 -8.58 -11.13 -10.34
N ALA A 286 -8.79 -10.31 -11.36
CA ALA A 286 -9.73 -10.62 -12.44
C ALA A 286 -9.35 -11.91 -13.18
N SER A 287 -8.07 -12.09 -13.53
CA SER A 287 -7.60 -13.31 -14.21
C SER A 287 -7.86 -14.56 -13.38
N ARG A 288 -7.71 -14.47 -12.05
CA ARG A 288 -7.99 -15.59 -11.14
C ARG A 288 -9.48 -15.88 -11.03
N ALA A 289 -10.31 -14.84 -10.95
CA ALA A 289 -11.77 -14.96 -10.94
C ALA A 289 -12.30 -15.61 -12.23
N LEU A 290 -11.72 -15.25 -13.38
CA LEU A 290 -12.04 -15.81 -14.70
C LEU A 290 -11.44 -17.19 -14.96
N SER A 291 -10.63 -17.72 -14.03
CA SER A 291 -10.04 -19.04 -14.22
C SER A 291 -11.12 -20.12 -14.20
N PRO A 292 -10.95 -21.24 -14.93
CA PRO A 292 -11.93 -22.34 -14.95
C PRO A 292 -12.26 -22.93 -13.58
N ALA A 293 -11.37 -22.74 -12.59
CA ALA A 293 -11.58 -23.24 -11.22
C ALA A 293 -12.49 -22.35 -10.37
N VAL A 294 -12.60 -21.05 -10.69
CA VAL A 294 -13.40 -20.08 -9.92
C VAL A 294 -14.66 -19.70 -10.68
N ASN A 295 -14.51 -19.36 -11.97
CA ASN A 295 -15.60 -18.99 -12.87
C ASN A 295 -16.55 -17.91 -12.32
N ASP A 296 -15.98 -16.78 -11.89
CA ASP A 296 -16.69 -15.64 -11.31
C ASP A 296 -16.51 -14.37 -12.17
N PRO A 297 -17.32 -14.19 -13.23
CA PRO A 297 -17.28 -12.98 -14.06
C PRO A 297 -17.71 -11.72 -13.30
N GLY A 298 -18.48 -11.84 -12.23
CA GLY A 298 -18.93 -10.72 -11.39
C GLY A 298 -17.74 -10.02 -10.73
N THR A 299 -16.83 -10.78 -10.13
CA THR A 299 -15.58 -10.24 -9.58
C THR A 299 -14.72 -9.56 -10.65
N ALA A 300 -14.64 -10.12 -11.87
CA ALA A 300 -13.89 -9.51 -12.97
C ALA A 300 -14.49 -8.16 -13.40
N ILE A 301 -15.82 -8.03 -13.40
CA ILE A 301 -16.54 -6.79 -13.66
C ILE A 301 -16.25 -5.75 -12.57
N GLU A 302 -16.24 -6.15 -11.29
CA GLU A 302 -15.85 -5.25 -10.19
C GLU A 302 -14.41 -4.73 -10.35
N VAL A 303 -13.48 -5.61 -10.74
CA VAL A 303 -12.10 -5.23 -11.05
C VAL A 303 -12.01 -4.26 -12.22
N LEU A 304 -12.78 -4.45 -13.30
CA LEU A 304 -12.82 -3.51 -14.43
C LEU A 304 -13.27 -2.12 -13.97
N ASN A 305 -14.22 -2.05 -13.03
CA ASN A 305 -14.65 -0.79 -12.43
C ASN A 305 -13.55 -0.13 -11.61
N ALA A 306 -12.81 -0.92 -10.82
CA ALA A 306 -11.67 -0.44 -10.05
C ALA A 306 -10.55 0.07 -10.98
N LEU A 307 -10.21 -0.68 -12.03
CA LEU A 307 -9.23 -0.28 -13.04
C LEU A 307 -9.61 1.03 -13.73
N LEU A 308 -10.89 1.21 -14.08
CA LEU A 308 -11.41 2.47 -14.61
C LEU A 308 -11.13 3.62 -13.64
N ARG A 309 -11.55 3.50 -12.37
CA ARG A 309 -11.36 4.55 -11.36
C ARG A 309 -9.89 4.90 -11.15
N VAL A 310 -9.00 3.91 -11.12
CA VAL A 310 -7.56 4.12 -11.01
C VAL A 310 -7.00 4.87 -12.23
N LEU A 311 -7.35 4.43 -13.44
CA LEU A 311 -6.82 5.04 -14.67
C LEU A 311 -7.39 6.44 -14.93
N LEU A 312 -8.56 6.77 -14.39
CA LEU A 312 -9.09 8.14 -14.40
C LEU A 312 -8.28 9.11 -13.51
N CYS A 313 -7.40 8.61 -12.63
CA CYS A 313 -6.44 9.44 -11.89
C CYS A 313 -5.16 9.76 -12.68
N LEU A 314 -5.00 9.24 -13.90
CA LEU A 314 -3.82 9.49 -14.74
C LEU A 314 -3.74 10.99 -15.11
N PRO A 315 -2.53 11.60 -15.14
CA PRO A 315 -2.42 13.01 -15.51
C PRO A 315 -2.78 13.23 -16.98
N ALA A 316 -3.23 14.45 -17.31
CA ALA A 316 -3.14 14.95 -18.68
C ALA A 316 -1.65 15.04 -19.07
N ASP A 317 -1.32 14.74 -20.33
CA ASP A 317 0.08 14.82 -20.75
C ASP A 317 0.54 16.27 -20.74
N VAL A 318 1.76 16.48 -20.21
CA VAL A 318 2.57 17.71 -20.18
C VAL A 318 2.48 18.53 -18.88
N PRO A 319 3.48 18.41 -17.99
CA PRO A 319 3.81 19.47 -17.02
C PRO A 319 4.20 20.74 -17.77
N ASP A 320 3.77 21.90 -17.28
CA ASP A 320 4.13 23.20 -17.85
C ASP A 320 5.66 23.35 -17.96
N ALA A 321 6.15 23.70 -19.15
CA ALA A 321 7.58 23.76 -19.47
C ALA A 321 8.34 24.74 -18.55
N ALA A 322 7.64 25.75 -18.01
CA ALA A 322 8.20 26.68 -17.04
C ALA A 322 8.50 26.02 -15.67
N GLU A 323 7.68 25.06 -15.25
CA GLU A 323 7.83 24.35 -13.98
C GLU A 323 8.92 23.24 -14.07
N ALA A 324 9.21 22.76 -15.27
CA ALA A 324 10.28 21.78 -15.53
C ALA A 324 11.69 22.39 -15.37
N ALA A 325 11.85 23.70 -15.63
CA ALA A 325 13.14 24.37 -15.59
C ALA A 325 13.67 24.63 -14.17
N SER A 326 12.78 24.77 -13.17
CA SER A 326 13.15 24.98 -11.76
C SER A 326 13.44 23.69 -10.98
N ARG A 327 13.30 22.53 -11.61
CA ARG A 327 13.48 21.22 -10.96
C ARG A 327 14.95 20.81 -10.91
N LEU A 328 15.27 19.92 -9.98
CA LEU A 328 16.61 19.37 -9.77
C LEU A 328 17.19 18.77 -11.07
N PRO A 329 18.53 18.75 -11.27
CA PRO A 329 19.18 18.25 -12.49
C PRO A 329 19.20 16.71 -12.56
N VAL A 330 18.03 16.08 -12.40
CA VAL A 330 17.82 14.65 -12.46
C VAL A 330 16.78 14.37 -13.53
N HIS A 331 17.16 13.67 -14.59
CA HIS A 331 16.30 13.24 -15.68
C HIS A 331 15.83 11.81 -15.44
N LEU A 332 14.52 11.57 -15.54
CA LEU A 332 13.94 10.25 -15.36
C LEU A 332 12.93 9.96 -16.49
N PRO A 333 12.85 8.72 -17.00
CA PRO A 333 11.72 8.32 -17.82
C PRO A 333 10.46 8.22 -16.96
N ARG A 334 9.31 8.08 -17.62
CA ARG A 334 8.05 7.69 -16.97
C ARG A 334 7.51 6.44 -17.66
N PRO A 335 6.74 5.58 -16.97
CA PRO A 335 6.02 4.51 -17.64
C PRO A 335 5.00 5.09 -18.63
N THR A 336 4.86 4.43 -19.78
CA THR A 336 3.93 4.86 -20.83
C THR A 336 2.50 4.44 -20.49
N VAL A 337 1.52 5.17 -21.01
CA VAL A 337 0.10 4.80 -20.85
C VAL A 337 -0.18 3.44 -21.50
N GLU A 338 0.45 3.14 -22.64
CA GLU A 338 0.32 1.85 -23.31
C GLU A 338 0.80 0.67 -22.45
N GLU A 339 1.92 0.83 -21.73
CA GLU A 339 2.38 -0.18 -20.76
C GLU A 339 1.38 -0.37 -19.63
N MET A 340 0.80 0.72 -19.11
CA MET A 340 -0.21 0.66 -18.04
C MET A 340 -1.49 -0.03 -18.51
N LEU A 341 -1.99 0.31 -19.70
CA LEU A 341 -3.16 -0.33 -20.32
C LEU A 341 -2.90 -1.82 -20.58
N THR A 342 -1.69 -2.16 -21.02
CA THR A 342 -1.29 -3.56 -21.24
C THR A 342 -1.30 -4.33 -19.93
N ASP A 343 -0.69 -3.80 -18.87
CA ASP A 343 -0.67 -4.43 -17.55
C ASP A 343 -2.08 -4.60 -16.96
N ALA A 344 -2.97 -3.64 -17.18
CA ALA A 344 -4.34 -3.63 -16.65
C ALA A 344 -5.27 -4.61 -17.36
N PHE A 345 -5.24 -4.65 -18.70
CA PHE A 345 -6.31 -5.28 -19.47
C PHE A 345 -5.90 -6.52 -20.25
N ARG A 346 -4.61 -6.69 -20.60
CA ARG A 346 -4.17 -7.84 -21.41
C ARG A 346 -4.45 -9.20 -20.74
N PRO A 347 -4.21 -9.39 -19.43
CA PRO A 347 -4.54 -10.66 -18.78
C PRO A 347 -6.05 -10.92 -18.71
N ILE A 348 -6.85 -9.87 -18.43
CA ILE A 348 -8.33 -9.98 -18.42
C ILE A 348 -8.85 -10.35 -19.80
N LEU A 349 -8.35 -9.70 -20.85
CA LEU A 349 -8.68 -10.04 -22.23
C LEU A 349 -8.21 -11.45 -22.60
N ARG A 350 -7.10 -11.92 -22.03
CA ARG A 350 -6.61 -13.28 -22.29
C ARG A 350 -7.60 -14.32 -21.80
N ASP A 351 -8.10 -14.13 -20.58
CA ASP A 351 -8.83 -15.14 -19.81
C ASP A 351 -10.36 -14.99 -19.90
N GLY A 352 -10.87 -13.77 -20.15
CA GLY A 352 -12.30 -13.46 -20.16
C GLY A 352 -12.90 -13.11 -21.52
N ALA A 353 -12.16 -13.27 -22.63
CA ALA A 353 -12.65 -12.89 -23.96
C ALA A 353 -13.83 -13.75 -24.47
N GLN A 354 -14.07 -14.90 -23.86
CA GLN A 354 -15.21 -15.78 -24.15
C GLN A 354 -16.44 -15.45 -23.29
N GLU A 355 -16.26 -14.70 -22.20
CA GLU A 355 -17.33 -14.34 -21.27
C GLU A 355 -18.00 -13.04 -21.75
N ILE A 356 -19.27 -13.11 -22.11
CA ILE A 356 -19.99 -11.99 -22.70
C ILE A 356 -20.11 -10.79 -21.73
N GLU A 357 -20.46 -11.02 -20.47
CA GLU A 357 -20.66 -9.92 -19.53
C GLU A 357 -19.36 -9.14 -19.28
N VAL A 358 -18.23 -9.86 -19.30
CA VAL A 358 -16.89 -9.31 -19.11
C VAL A 358 -16.45 -8.51 -20.33
N THR A 359 -16.64 -9.05 -21.54
CA THR A 359 -16.25 -8.37 -22.79
C THR A 359 -17.10 -7.13 -23.07
N ILE A 360 -18.41 -7.16 -22.79
CA ILE A 360 -19.27 -5.97 -22.83
C ILE A 360 -18.77 -4.92 -21.83
N ARG A 361 -18.48 -5.33 -20.58
CA ARG A 361 -17.99 -4.38 -19.57
C ARG A 361 -16.62 -3.79 -19.93
N LEU A 362 -15.71 -4.60 -20.44
CA LEU A 362 -14.39 -4.16 -20.89
C LEU A 362 -14.53 -3.13 -22.02
N THR A 363 -15.41 -3.39 -22.98
CA THR A 363 -15.67 -2.48 -24.10
C THR A 363 -16.18 -1.12 -23.63
N ALA A 364 -17.14 -1.11 -22.69
CA ALA A 364 -17.65 0.11 -22.07
C ALA A 364 -16.57 0.84 -21.24
N THR A 365 -15.72 0.08 -20.54
CA THR A 365 -14.62 0.64 -19.75
C THR A 365 -13.59 1.34 -20.63
N LEU A 366 -13.20 0.72 -21.74
CA LEU A 366 -12.28 1.33 -22.69
C LEU A 366 -12.89 2.57 -23.37
N ALA A 367 -14.19 2.56 -23.69
CA ALA A 367 -14.86 3.72 -24.26
C ALA A 367 -14.86 4.90 -23.28
N ALA A 368 -15.17 4.65 -22.00
CA ALA A 368 -15.12 5.68 -20.97
C ALA A 368 -13.70 6.25 -20.80
N LEU A 369 -12.66 5.41 -20.84
CA LEU A 369 -11.28 5.88 -20.81
C LEU A 369 -10.90 6.69 -22.06
N HIS A 370 -11.38 6.29 -23.24
CA HIS A 370 -11.12 7.00 -24.50
C HIS A 370 -11.72 8.41 -24.51
N GLU A 371 -12.90 8.59 -23.92
CA GLU A 371 -13.51 9.90 -23.72
C GLU A 371 -12.75 10.74 -22.69
N ALA A 372 -12.36 10.13 -21.57
CA ALA A 372 -11.75 10.83 -20.44
C ALA A 372 -10.27 11.16 -20.61
N LEU A 373 -9.53 10.45 -21.45
CA LEU A 373 -8.09 10.59 -21.63
C LEU A 373 -7.74 10.92 -23.10
N PRO A 374 -7.86 12.20 -23.54
CA PRO A 374 -7.61 12.61 -24.91
C PRO A 374 -6.22 12.22 -25.44
N ASP A 375 -5.19 12.34 -24.60
CA ASP A 375 -3.80 12.06 -24.98
C ASP A 375 -3.52 10.56 -25.14
N ALA A 376 -4.36 9.71 -24.56
CA ALA A 376 -4.26 8.26 -24.63
C ALA A 376 -5.25 7.62 -25.62
N ARG A 377 -5.94 8.42 -26.44
CA ARG A 377 -6.97 7.91 -27.36
C ARG A 377 -6.48 6.83 -28.30
N ALA A 378 -5.30 7.02 -28.90
CA ALA A 378 -4.71 6.07 -29.84
C ALA A 378 -4.42 4.69 -29.21
N PRO A 379 -3.66 4.58 -28.09
CA PRO A 379 -3.42 3.28 -27.46
C PRO A 379 -4.69 2.64 -26.89
N ILE A 380 -5.66 3.44 -26.38
CA ILE A 380 -6.95 2.90 -25.91
C ILE A 380 -7.75 2.32 -27.09
N ARG A 381 -7.81 3.02 -28.22
CA ARG A 381 -8.50 2.54 -29.42
C ARG A 381 -7.87 1.25 -29.95
N ALA A 382 -6.53 1.18 -30.03
CA ALA A 382 -5.83 -0.04 -30.44
C ALA A 382 -6.17 -1.24 -29.54
N LEU A 383 -6.31 -1.01 -28.22
CA LEU A 383 -6.72 -2.06 -27.28
C LEU A 383 -8.19 -2.47 -27.45
N ALA A 384 -9.08 -1.52 -27.73
CA ALA A 384 -10.49 -1.80 -28.02
C ALA A 384 -10.65 -2.61 -29.32
N ASP A 385 -9.92 -2.26 -30.37
CA ASP A 385 -9.92 -3.01 -31.64
C ASP A 385 -9.37 -4.43 -31.43
N HIS A 386 -8.27 -4.57 -30.68
CA HIS A 386 -7.72 -5.89 -30.33
C HIS A 386 -8.70 -6.73 -29.49
N THR A 387 -9.48 -6.08 -28.61
CA THR A 387 -10.53 -6.73 -27.83
C THR A 387 -11.63 -7.28 -28.74
N ALA A 388 -12.11 -6.48 -29.70
CA ALA A 388 -13.12 -6.90 -30.66
C ALA A 388 -12.64 -8.04 -31.57
N VAL A 389 -11.40 -7.96 -32.08
CA VAL A 389 -10.81 -9.05 -32.88
C VAL A 389 -10.72 -10.34 -32.07
N ARG A 390 -10.35 -10.27 -30.79
CA ARG A 390 -10.24 -11.45 -29.95
C ARG A 390 -11.61 -12.04 -29.61
N ALA A 391 -12.58 -11.22 -29.21
CA ALA A 391 -13.94 -11.66 -28.90
C ALA A 391 -14.58 -12.40 -30.08
N ARG A 392 -14.54 -11.82 -31.28
CA ARG A 392 -15.03 -12.46 -32.53
C ARG A 392 -14.37 -13.80 -32.85
N ARG A 393 -13.16 -14.03 -32.37
CA ARG A 393 -12.41 -15.26 -32.63
C ARG A 393 -12.73 -16.38 -31.64
N VAL A 394 -13.12 -16.06 -30.41
CA VAL A 394 -13.22 -17.03 -29.32
C VAL A 394 -14.63 -17.20 -28.76
N MET A 395 -15.56 -16.31 -29.10
CA MET A 395 -16.95 -16.40 -28.68
C MET A 395 -17.70 -17.29 -29.67
N ASP A 396 -18.02 -18.51 -29.25
CA ASP A 396 -18.60 -19.55 -30.11
C ASP A 396 -20.13 -19.43 -30.25
N ASP A 397 -20.81 -18.88 -29.24
CA ASP A 397 -22.26 -18.70 -29.26
C ASP A 397 -22.65 -17.51 -30.17
N PRO A 398 -23.49 -17.71 -31.20
CA PRO A 398 -23.86 -16.64 -32.13
C PRO A 398 -24.68 -15.51 -31.49
N ASP A 399 -25.52 -15.82 -30.49
CA ASP A 399 -26.36 -14.83 -29.83
C ASP A 399 -25.49 -13.95 -28.91
N ASP A 400 -24.53 -14.56 -28.22
CA ASP A 400 -23.57 -13.81 -27.41
C ASP A 400 -22.68 -12.92 -28.29
N LEU A 401 -22.21 -13.44 -29.41
CA LEU A 401 -21.42 -12.67 -30.36
C LEU A 401 -22.20 -11.46 -30.90
N ALA A 402 -23.47 -11.66 -31.28
CA ALA A 402 -24.33 -10.57 -31.74
C ALA A 402 -24.56 -9.50 -30.66
N ALA A 403 -24.76 -9.91 -29.41
CA ALA A 403 -24.91 -9.00 -28.29
C ALA A 403 -23.62 -8.21 -27.98
N PHE A 404 -22.46 -8.87 -28.07
CA PHE A 404 -21.16 -8.20 -27.98
C PHE A 404 -20.98 -7.17 -29.11
N GLU A 405 -21.26 -7.54 -30.36
CA GLU A 405 -21.12 -6.63 -31.51
C GLU A 405 -22.04 -5.42 -31.39
N GLN A 406 -23.29 -5.62 -30.96
CA GLN A 406 -24.22 -4.51 -30.69
C GLN A 406 -23.69 -3.56 -29.60
N ALA A 407 -23.14 -4.10 -28.52
CA ALA A 407 -22.55 -3.30 -27.44
C ALA A 407 -21.29 -2.56 -27.91
N HIS A 408 -20.46 -3.22 -28.72
CA HIS A 408 -19.24 -2.66 -29.29
C HIS A 408 -19.54 -1.52 -30.25
N ASP A 409 -20.43 -1.72 -31.22
CA ASP A 409 -20.78 -0.70 -32.21
C ASP A 409 -21.42 0.54 -31.56
N LYS A 410 -22.17 0.34 -30.48
CA LYS A 410 -22.73 1.46 -29.68
C LYS A 410 -21.64 2.27 -28.98
N ALA A 411 -20.62 1.61 -28.44
CA ALA A 411 -19.54 2.23 -27.69
C ALA A 411 -18.41 2.78 -28.59
N TRP A 412 -18.24 2.21 -29.78
CA TRP A 412 -17.16 2.47 -30.73
C TRP A 412 -17.69 2.62 -32.16
N PRO A 413 -18.46 3.69 -32.45
CA PRO A 413 -19.06 3.85 -33.77
C PRO A 413 -17.99 4.00 -34.85
N ALA A 414 -18.26 3.44 -36.04
CA ALA A 414 -17.37 3.54 -37.19
C ALA A 414 -17.17 5.02 -37.58
N GLY A 415 -15.96 5.54 -37.36
CA GLY A 415 -15.58 6.92 -37.67
C GLY A 415 -15.28 7.83 -36.47
N ALA A 416 -15.42 7.35 -35.23
CA ALA A 416 -14.97 8.02 -34.01
C ALA A 416 -13.47 7.83 -33.75
#